data_AF-A0A9E6RDT7-F1
#
_entry.id   AF-A0A9E6RDT7-F1
#
_cell.length_a   1.000
_cell.length_b   1.000
_cell.length_c   1.000
_cell.angle_alpha   90.00
_cell.angle_beta   90.00
_cell.angle_gamma   90.00
#
_symmetry.space_group_name_H-M   'P 1'
#
loop_
_entity.id
_entity.type
_entity.pdbx_description
1 polymer ?
#
loop_
_entity_poly.entity_id
_entity_poly.type
_entity_poly.pdbx_seq_one_letter_code
_entity_poly.pdbx_strand_id
1 'polypeptide(L)'
;MTTADGSAVPVKWIGRQAIGGAAGMPEGREPVRISAGALGDGLPLRDLVVTSDHAMLLDGVLVQAGALVNGSTIARLSQSVIRDGLTVFHIETKGHEIILAEGAATETFVDNVTRRAFDNFAEFEALYGATADAIAERDEPRAMSPRQVPAAIRDRIAIAAGEGLAQAA
;
A
#
# COMPACT_ATOMS: atom_id res chain seq x y z
N MET A 1 -0.34 14.49 10.37
CA MET A 1 -0.77 13.08 10.29
C MET A 1 -0.20 12.35 11.50
N THR A 2 -0.90 11.36 12.03
CA THR A 2 -0.41 10.54 13.15
C THR A 2 0.27 9.30 12.59
N THR A 3 1.52 9.05 13.00
CA THR A 3 2.28 7.85 12.67
C THR A 3 1.85 6.67 13.55
N ALA A 4 2.25 5.46 13.18
CA ALA A 4 1.87 4.26 13.92
C ALA A 4 2.37 4.22 15.37
N ASP A 5 3.44 4.95 15.70
CA ASP A 5 3.98 5.12 17.05
C ASP A 5 3.28 6.24 17.86
N GLY A 6 2.29 6.92 17.27
CA GLY A 6 1.55 8.02 17.90
C GLY A 6 2.17 9.41 17.71
N SER A 7 3.32 9.52 17.05
CA SER A 7 3.94 10.81 16.75
C SER A 7 3.13 11.61 15.71
N ALA A 8 3.23 12.94 15.76
CA ALA A 8 2.61 13.82 14.77
C ALA A 8 3.66 14.26 13.74
N VAL A 9 3.44 13.91 12.47
CA VAL A 9 4.32 14.29 11.35
C VAL A 9 3.56 15.18 10.36
N PRO A 10 4.13 16.32 9.91
CA PRO A 10 3.57 17.14 8.85
C PRO A 10 3.53 16.39 7.51
N VAL A 11 2.41 16.49 6.81
CA VAL A 11 2.34 16.06 5.41
C VAL A 11 3.01 17.14 4.57
N LYS A 12 4.03 16.76 3.81
CA LYS A 12 4.75 17.66 2.89
C LYS A 12 3.99 17.80 1.57
N TRP A 13 3.52 16.69 1.02
CA TRP A 13 2.80 16.68 -0.24
C TRP A 13 1.91 15.44 -0.36
N ILE A 14 0.87 15.53 -1.18
CA ILE A 14 0.02 14.39 -1.55
C ILE A 14 0.07 14.26 -3.07
N GLY A 15 0.82 13.27 -3.54
CA GLY A 15 0.85 12.90 -4.95
C GLY A 15 -0.44 12.20 -5.32
N ARG A 16 -1.03 12.55 -6.47
CA ARG A 16 -2.22 11.89 -7.02
C ARG A 16 -1.90 11.28 -8.38
N GLN A 17 -2.41 10.10 -8.64
CA GLN A 17 -2.24 9.45 -9.94
C GLN A 17 -3.51 8.68 -10.32
N ALA A 18 -4.05 8.98 -11.50
CA ALA A 18 -5.06 8.18 -12.14
C ALA A 18 -4.41 6.91 -12.72
N ILE A 19 -4.95 5.74 -12.38
CA ILE A 19 -4.51 4.44 -12.89
C ILE A 19 -5.68 3.66 -13.50
N GLY A 20 -5.37 2.77 -14.44
CA GLY A 20 -6.37 1.96 -15.12
C GLY A 20 -7.08 2.69 -16.27
N GLY A 21 -8.41 2.63 -16.30
CA GLY A 21 -9.24 3.15 -17.39
C GLY A 21 -9.44 2.14 -18.51
N ALA A 22 -9.91 2.59 -19.69
CA ALA A 22 -10.32 1.69 -20.78
C ALA A 22 -9.24 0.69 -21.24
N ALA A 23 -7.95 0.98 -21.02
CA ALA A 23 -6.85 0.07 -21.31
C ALA A 23 -6.63 -1.02 -20.24
N GLY A 24 -7.17 -0.85 -19.03
CA GLY A 24 -6.92 -1.72 -17.88
C GLY A 24 -5.53 -1.50 -17.29
N MET A 25 -5.02 -2.51 -16.57
CA MET A 25 -3.63 -2.55 -16.10
C MET A 25 -2.93 -3.83 -16.55
N PRO A 26 -1.59 -3.83 -16.71
CA PRO A 26 -0.84 -5.04 -17.00
C PRO A 26 -1.05 -6.11 -15.93
N GLU A 27 -1.09 -7.37 -16.35
CA GLU A 27 -1.23 -8.52 -15.46
C GLU A 27 -0.13 -8.54 -14.41
N GLY A 28 -0.52 -8.80 -13.15
CA GLY A 28 0.35 -8.83 -11.99
C GLY A 28 0.60 -7.46 -11.36
N ARG A 29 0.24 -6.36 -12.03
CA ARG A 29 0.38 -4.97 -11.52
C ARG A 29 -0.92 -4.37 -11.01
N GLU A 30 -2.02 -5.11 -11.06
CA GLU A 30 -3.31 -4.66 -10.54
C GLU A 30 -3.20 -4.26 -9.06
N PRO A 31 -3.93 -3.24 -8.61
CA PRO A 31 -4.03 -2.92 -7.18
C PRO A 31 -4.54 -4.12 -6.39
N VAL A 32 -4.14 -4.20 -5.12
CA VAL A 32 -4.53 -5.27 -4.20
C VAL A 32 -5.58 -4.75 -3.24
N ARG A 33 -6.69 -5.47 -3.14
CA ARG A 33 -7.66 -5.33 -2.05
C ARG A 33 -7.25 -6.26 -0.91
N ILE A 34 -7.11 -5.68 0.26
CA ILE A 34 -6.95 -6.37 1.55
C ILE A 34 -8.29 -6.21 2.26
N SER A 35 -9.05 -7.30 2.38
CA SER A 35 -10.36 -7.28 3.04
C SER A 35 -10.22 -6.98 4.54
N ALA A 36 -11.27 -6.45 5.14
CA ALA A 36 -11.31 -6.21 6.58
C ALA A 36 -10.89 -7.47 7.38
N GLY A 37 -10.01 -7.30 8.37
CA GLY A 37 -9.48 -8.40 9.20
C GLY A 37 -8.45 -9.32 8.53
N ALA A 38 -8.15 -9.17 7.24
CA ALA A 38 -7.33 -10.13 6.50
C ALA A 38 -5.84 -10.19 6.91
N LEU A 39 -5.32 -9.16 7.58
CA LEU A 39 -3.94 -9.09 8.09
C LEU A 39 -3.81 -9.70 9.50
N GLY A 40 -4.92 -10.14 10.10
CA GLY A 40 -5.01 -10.59 11.49
C GLY A 40 -5.35 -9.47 12.47
N ASP A 41 -5.68 -9.84 13.71
CA ASP A 41 -6.06 -8.93 14.80
C ASP A 41 -7.20 -7.94 14.46
N GLY A 42 -8.07 -8.31 13.51
CA GLY A 42 -9.15 -7.45 13.03
C GLY A 42 -8.70 -6.31 12.11
N LEU A 43 -7.49 -6.38 11.54
CA LEU A 43 -6.95 -5.38 10.61
C LEU A 43 -6.90 -5.89 9.15
N PRO A 44 -7.09 -5.01 8.16
CA PRO A 44 -7.53 -3.62 8.29
C PRO A 44 -8.97 -3.51 8.83
N LEU A 45 -9.34 -2.35 9.38
CA LEU A 45 -10.67 -2.09 9.97
C LEU A 45 -11.81 -2.09 8.94
N ARG A 46 -11.49 -1.79 7.68
CA ARG A 46 -12.35 -1.92 6.50
C ARG A 46 -11.51 -2.35 5.31
N ASP A 47 -12.16 -2.78 4.24
CA ASP A 47 -11.48 -3.11 2.98
C ASP A 47 -10.55 -1.97 2.56
N LEU A 48 -9.27 -2.29 2.38
CA LEU A 48 -8.21 -1.37 2.01
C LEU A 48 -7.67 -1.74 0.63
N VAL A 49 -7.61 -0.77 -0.28
CA VAL A 49 -7.05 -0.94 -1.62
C VAL A 49 -5.77 -0.14 -1.74
N VAL A 50 -4.69 -0.81 -2.13
CA VAL A 50 -3.36 -0.21 -2.32
C VAL A 50 -2.73 -0.72 -3.61
N THR A 51 -1.70 -0.03 -4.13
CA THR A 51 -0.94 -0.55 -5.28
C THR A 51 -0.21 -1.85 -4.91
N SER A 52 0.06 -2.71 -5.90
CA SER A 52 0.72 -4.00 -5.66
C SER A 52 2.11 -3.88 -5.01
N ASP A 53 2.80 -2.78 -5.23
CA ASP A 53 4.16 -2.49 -4.73
C ASP A 53 4.18 -1.69 -3.42
N HIS A 54 3.02 -1.29 -2.88
CA HIS A 54 2.92 -0.59 -1.60
C HIS A 54 3.18 -1.54 -0.43
N ALA A 55 4.06 -1.17 0.50
CA ALA A 55 4.39 -2.03 1.63
C ALA A 55 3.57 -1.75 2.90
N MET A 56 2.97 -2.81 3.42
CA MET A 56 2.37 -2.85 4.75
C MET A 56 3.43 -3.28 5.77
N LEU A 57 3.49 -2.65 6.95
CA LEU A 57 4.37 -3.09 8.02
C LEU A 57 3.71 -4.21 8.83
N LEU A 58 4.26 -5.41 8.76
CA LEU A 58 3.78 -6.60 9.47
C LEU A 58 4.94 -7.22 10.23
N ASP A 59 4.79 -7.38 11.55
CA ASP A 59 5.79 -7.99 12.44
C ASP A 59 7.23 -7.45 12.23
N GLY A 60 7.36 -6.14 11.99
CA GLY A 60 8.66 -5.48 11.75
C GLY A 60 9.22 -5.66 10.33
N VAL A 61 8.43 -6.13 9.38
CA VAL A 61 8.81 -6.32 7.98
C VAL A 61 7.91 -5.49 7.07
N LEU A 62 8.50 -4.74 6.14
CA LEU A 62 7.77 -4.03 5.10
C LEU A 62 7.44 -4.99 3.95
N VAL A 63 6.20 -5.48 3.92
CA VAL A 63 5.72 -6.48 2.97
C VAL A 63 4.86 -5.83 1.90
N GLN A 64 5.26 -5.95 0.63
CA GLN A 64 4.46 -5.45 -0.48
C GLN A 64 3.11 -6.15 -0.56
N ALA A 65 2.02 -5.42 -0.78
CA ALA A 65 0.67 -5.97 -0.85
C ALA A 65 0.55 -7.09 -1.91
N GLY A 66 1.23 -6.97 -3.04
CA GLY A 66 1.28 -8.00 -4.09
C GLY A 66 1.92 -9.32 -3.64
N ALA A 67 2.78 -9.30 -2.62
CA ALA A 67 3.38 -10.48 -2.01
C ALA A 67 2.45 -11.18 -0.99
N LEU A 68 1.42 -10.49 -0.51
CA LEU A 68 0.42 -11.00 0.43
C LEU A 68 -0.79 -11.65 -0.25
N VAL A 69 -0.90 -11.57 -1.59
CA VAL A 69 -2.05 -12.10 -2.34
C VAL A 69 -2.21 -13.60 -2.08
N ASN A 70 -3.36 -13.95 -1.49
CA ASN A 70 -3.74 -15.32 -1.13
C ASN A 70 -4.92 -15.85 -1.97
N GLY A 71 -5.43 -15.04 -2.90
CA GLY A 71 -6.51 -15.42 -3.83
C GLY A 71 -7.92 -15.37 -3.22
N SER A 72 -8.07 -14.90 -1.98
CA SER A 72 -9.36 -14.79 -1.29
C SER A 72 -9.50 -13.42 -0.59
N THR A 73 -9.17 -13.34 0.70
CA THR A 73 -9.26 -12.12 1.53
C THR A 73 -8.23 -11.07 1.15
N ILE A 74 -7.12 -11.47 0.50
CA ILE A 74 -6.15 -10.57 -0.10
C ILE A 74 -6.02 -10.93 -1.58
N ALA A 75 -6.57 -10.08 -2.44
CA ALA A 75 -6.71 -10.37 -3.86
C ALA A 75 -6.49 -9.13 -4.71
N ARG A 76 -5.96 -9.34 -5.92
CA ARG A 76 -5.88 -8.30 -6.94
C ARG A 76 -7.28 -7.88 -7.38
N LEU A 77 -7.47 -6.59 -7.63
CA LEU A 77 -8.71 -6.09 -8.23
C LEU A 77 -8.91 -6.69 -9.62
N SER A 78 -10.18 -6.89 -9.98
CA SER A 78 -10.52 -7.37 -11.32
C SER A 78 -10.31 -6.25 -12.36
N GLN A 79 -10.01 -6.65 -13.60
CA GLN A 79 -9.89 -5.72 -14.72
C GLN A 79 -11.18 -4.92 -14.96
N SER A 80 -12.35 -5.45 -14.57
CA SER A 80 -13.61 -4.70 -14.66
C SER A 80 -13.60 -3.46 -13.77
N VAL A 81 -13.24 -3.62 -12.49
CA VAL A 81 -13.15 -2.51 -11.53
C VAL A 81 -12.09 -1.49 -11.97
N ILE A 82 -10.95 -1.98 -12.45
CA ILE A 82 -9.85 -1.12 -12.91
C ILE A 82 -10.24 -0.29 -14.13
N ARG A 83 -11.09 -0.83 -15.02
CA ARG A 83 -11.56 -0.13 -16.22
C ARG A 83 -12.49 1.04 -15.91
N ASP A 84 -13.16 1.01 -14.76
CA ASP A 84 -13.96 2.13 -14.25
C ASP A 84 -13.10 3.32 -13.80
N GLY A 85 -11.78 3.11 -13.67
CA GLY A 85 -10.80 4.12 -13.28
C GLY A 85 -10.63 4.21 -11.77
N LEU A 86 -9.37 4.34 -11.34
CA LEU A 86 -8.99 4.47 -9.93
C LEU A 86 -8.04 5.66 -9.77
N THR A 87 -8.11 6.32 -8.62
CA THR A 87 -7.14 7.33 -8.23
C THR A 87 -6.39 6.83 -7.01
N VAL A 88 -5.06 6.76 -7.11
CA VAL A 88 -4.18 6.46 -5.99
C VAL A 88 -3.57 7.74 -5.44
N PHE A 89 -3.38 7.76 -4.12
CA PHE A 89 -2.79 8.88 -3.41
C PHE A 89 -1.53 8.41 -2.68
N HIS A 90 -0.45 9.15 -2.81
CA HIS A 90 0.82 8.90 -2.13
C HIS A 90 1.08 10.06 -1.17
N ILE A 91 1.19 9.74 0.12
CA ILE A 91 1.43 10.75 1.16
C ILE A 91 2.94 10.88 1.34
N GLU A 92 3.51 12.04 1.02
CA GLU A 92 4.91 12.36 1.27
C GLU A 92 5.05 13.17 2.56
N THR A 93 6.02 12.79 3.39
CA THR A 93 6.44 13.57 4.56
C THR A 93 7.92 13.97 4.41
N LYS A 94 8.53 14.56 5.45
CA LYS A 94 9.96 14.86 5.43
C LYS A 94 10.83 13.59 5.36
N GLY A 95 10.37 12.49 5.94
CA GLY A 95 11.05 11.20 5.97
C GLY A 95 10.18 10.07 5.46
N HIS A 96 10.75 8.86 5.46
CA HIS A 96 9.98 7.62 5.29
C HIS A 96 9.39 7.24 6.65
N GLU A 97 8.07 7.38 6.77
CA GLU A 97 7.32 7.15 8.01
C GLU A 97 6.39 5.95 7.88
N ILE A 98 5.99 5.42 9.03
CA ILE A 98 4.93 4.41 9.13
C ILE A 98 3.67 5.09 9.66
N ILE A 99 2.57 4.93 8.95
CA ILE A 99 1.27 5.55 9.23
C ILE A 99 0.19 4.47 9.34
N LEU A 100 -1.02 4.86 9.72
CA LEU A 100 -2.15 3.95 9.80
C LEU A 100 -3.13 4.20 8.65
N ALA A 101 -3.33 3.20 7.81
CA ALA A 101 -4.40 3.14 6.82
C ALA A 101 -5.41 2.09 7.27
N GLU A 102 -6.62 2.51 7.63
CA GLU A 102 -7.63 1.62 8.21
C GLU A 102 -7.12 0.82 9.42
N GLY A 103 -6.34 1.48 10.27
CA GLY A 103 -5.70 0.86 11.44
C GLY A 103 -4.51 -0.05 11.12
N ALA A 104 -4.26 -0.39 9.86
CA ALA A 104 -3.10 -1.17 9.45
C ALA A 104 -1.87 -0.27 9.23
N ALA A 105 -0.72 -0.68 9.78
CA ALA A 105 0.53 0.04 9.62
C ALA A 105 1.05 -0.07 8.18
N THR A 106 1.37 1.06 7.56
CA THR A 106 1.81 1.14 6.15
C THR A 106 2.81 2.26 5.93
N GLU A 107 3.62 2.15 4.89
CA GLU A 107 4.62 3.17 4.56
C GLU A 107 4.01 4.44 3.93
N THR A 108 4.63 5.59 4.21
CA THR A 108 4.46 6.79 3.38
C THR A 108 5.20 6.63 2.05
N PHE A 109 5.06 7.61 1.15
CA PHE A 109 5.82 7.66 -0.10
C PHE A 109 7.34 7.50 0.15
N VAL A 110 7.96 6.66 -0.66
CA VAL A 110 9.42 6.48 -0.76
C VAL A 110 9.85 6.81 -2.19
N ASP A 111 11.09 7.25 -2.40
CA ASP A 111 11.57 7.77 -3.70
C ASP A 111 11.88 6.65 -4.74
N ASN A 112 11.09 5.57 -4.72
CA ASN A 112 11.20 4.44 -5.66
C ASN A 112 10.49 4.70 -7.00
N VAL A 113 9.64 5.73 -7.07
CA VAL A 113 8.98 6.24 -8.27
C VAL A 113 9.24 7.73 -8.35
N THR A 114 9.57 8.22 -9.55
CA THR A 114 9.78 9.67 -9.74
C THR A 114 8.49 10.45 -9.50
N ARG A 115 8.58 11.59 -8.79
CA ARG A 115 7.45 12.51 -8.59
C ARG A 115 6.86 13.03 -9.91
N ARG A 116 7.62 12.96 -11.00
CA ARG A 116 7.16 13.28 -12.36
C ARG A 116 6.06 12.35 -12.88
N ALA A 117 5.88 11.18 -12.25
CA ALA A 117 4.83 10.22 -12.62
C ALA A 117 3.44 10.60 -12.11
N PHE A 118 3.33 11.59 -11.21
CA PHE A 118 2.06 12.02 -10.62
C PHE A 118 1.40 13.13 -11.44
N ASP A 119 0.07 13.12 -11.47
CA ASP A 119 -0.74 14.06 -12.25
C ASP A 119 -0.61 15.50 -11.74
N ASN A 120 -0.26 15.69 -10.47
CA ASN A 120 -0.02 17.00 -9.86
C ASN A 120 1.47 17.31 -9.65
N PHE A 121 2.37 16.75 -10.47
CA PHE A 121 3.80 17.06 -10.37
C PHE A 121 4.11 18.57 -10.44
N ALA A 122 3.38 19.33 -11.28
CA ALA A 122 3.58 20.77 -11.41
C ALA A 122 3.38 21.53 -10.07
N GLU A 123 2.48 21.03 -9.21
CA GLU A 123 2.27 21.56 -7.85
C GLU A 123 3.51 21.32 -6.97
N PHE A 124 4.05 20.10 -7.00
CA PHE A 124 5.27 19.76 -6.28
C PHE A 124 6.45 20.63 -6.73
N GLU A 125 6.65 20.77 -8.05
CA GLU A 125 7.73 21.55 -8.63
C GLU A 125 7.62 23.04 -8.26
N ALA A 126 6.41 23.60 -8.20
CA ALA A 126 6.20 24.98 -7.77
C ALA A 126 6.53 25.21 -6.28
N LEU A 127 6.30 24.21 -5.42
CA LEU A 127 6.54 24.31 -3.98
C LEU A 127 7.99 24.02 -3.58
N TYR A 128 8.64 23.07 -4.26
CA TYR A 128 9.91 22.47 -3.83
C TYR A 128 11.02 22.53 -4.89
N GLY A 129 10.70 22.97 -6.11
CA GLY A 129 11.62 22.96 -7.25
C GLY A 129 11.72 21.61 -7.96
N ALA A 130 12.54 21.56 -9.02
CA ALA A 130 12.66 20.41 -9.91
C ALA A 130 13.50 19.25 -9.33
N THR A 131 14.31 19.54 -8.31
CA THR A 131 15.13 18.57 -7.56
C THR A 131 14.52 18.36 -6.19
N ALA A 132 14.04 17.15 -5.91
CA ALA A 132 13.56 16.79 -4.58
C ALA A 132 14.72 16.27 -3.72
N ASP A 133 14.67 16.56 -2.41
CA ASP A 133 15.52 15.87 -1.44
C ASP A 133 15.22 14.37 -1.47
N ALA A 134 16.28 13.56 -1.43
CA ALA A 134 16.16 12.12 -1.29
C ALA A 134 15.50 11.79 0.05
N ILE A 135 14.55 10.85 0.04
CA ILE A 135 13.94 10.32 1.25
C ILE A 135 14.81 9.14 1.73
N ALA A 136 15.41 9.27 2.91
CA ALA A 136 16.08 8.15 3.54
C ALA A 136 15.05 7.06 3.86
N GLU A 137 15.23 5.87 3.26
CA GLU A 137 14.39 4.73 3.58
C GLU A 137 14.65 4.25 5.00
N ARG A 138 13.61 3.68 5.63
CA ARG A 138 13.74 3.04 6.93
C ARG A 138 14.47 1.70 6.82
N ASP A 139 15.00 1.24 7.95
CA ASP A 139 15.85 0.05 8.04
C ASP A 139 15.07 -1.28 8.12
N GLU A 140 13.73 -1.26 8.18
CA GLU A 140 12.96 -2.51 8.24
C GLU A 140 13.22 -3.39 7.00
N PRO A 141 13.42 -4.71 7.19
CA PRO A 141 13.60 -5.62 6.06
C PRO A 141 12.37 -5.60 5.15
N ARG A 142 12.61 -5.73 3.83
CA ARG A 142 11.55 -5.73 2.82
C ARG A 142 11.28 -7.13 2.27
N ALA A 143 9.99 -7.46 2.14
CA ALA A 143 9.52 -8.65 1.42
C ALA A 143 8.73 -8.20 0.18
N MET A 144 9.32 -8.39 -1.00
CA MET A 144 8.76 -7.96 -2.29
C MET A 144 8.12 -9.12 -3.08
N SER A 145 8.22 -10.34 -2.56
CA SER A 145 7.67 -11.54 -3.20
C SER A 145 7.19 -12.55 -2.15
N PRO A 146 6.22 -13.44 -2.48
CA PRO A 146 5.65 -14.37 -1.50
C PRO A 146 6.67 -15.24 -0.75
N ARG A 147 7.76 -15.64 -1.44
CA ARG A 147 8.85 -16.44 -0.85
C ARG A 147 9.65 -15.70 0.23
N GLN A 148 9.64 -14.37 0.21
CA GLN A 148 10.33 -13.52 1.19
C GLN A 148 9.46 -13.21 2.41
N VAL A 149 8.14 -13.41 2.32
CA VAL A 149 7.21 -13.16 3.43
C VAL A 149 7.51 -14.15 4.56
N PRO A 150 7.73 -13.71 5.81
CA PRO A 150 7.92 -14.59 6.96
C PRO A 150 6.80 -15.64 7.11
N ALA A 151 7.15 -16.85 7.57
CA ALA A 151 6.19 -17.95 7.72
C ALA A 151 5.01 -17.58 8.63
N ALA A 152 5.29 -16.94 9.78
CA ALA A 152 4.25 -16.51 10.72
C ALA A 152 3.20 -15.58 10.07
N ILE A 153 3.63 -14.68 9.18
CA ILE A 153 2.71 -13.79 8.45
C ILE A 153 1.90 -14.59 7.43
N ARG A 154 2.52 -15.51 6.69
CA ARG A 154 1.81 -16.36 5.72
C ARG A 154 0.74 -17.24 6.40
N ASP A 155 1.08 -17.83 7.54
CA ASP A 155 0.16 -18.69 8.29
C ASP A 155 -1.03 -17.87 8.82
N ARG A 156 -0.77 -16.66 9.34
CA ARG A 156 -1.81 -15.73 9.82
C ARG A 156 -2.81 -15.36 8.71
N ILE A 157 -2.32 -14.93 7.54
CA ILE A 157 -3.21 -14.53 6.44
C ILE A 157 -3.94 -15.71 5.80
N ALA A 158 -3.41 -16.93 5.93
CA ALA A 158 -4.09 -18.16 5.49
C ALA A 158 -5.23 -18.55 6.44
N ILE A 159 -5.06 -18.38 7.75
CA ILE A 159 -6.13 -18.59 8.73
C ILE A 159 -7.27 -17.59 8.49
N ALA A 160 -6.95 -16.30 8.37
CA ALA A 160 -7.94 -15.26 8.10
C ALA A 160 -8.71 -15.50 6.78
N ALA A 161 -8.05 -16.08 5.77
CA ALA A 161 -8.70 -16.52 4.54
C ALA A 161 -9.76 -17.61 4.78
N GLY A 162 -9.44 -18.60 5.64
CA GLY A 162 -10.38 -19.65 6.02
C GLY A 162 -11.59 -19.13 6.79
N GLU A 163 -11.38 -18.20 7.71
CA GLU A 163 -12.44 -17.55 8.49
C GLU A 163 -13.35 -16.67 7.62
N GLY A 164 -12.77 -15.89 6.70
CA GLY A 164 -13.52 -15.05 5.77
C GLY A 164 -14.41 -15.85 4.81
N LEU A 165 -13.95 -17.02 4.36
CA LEU A 165 -14.77 -17.94 3.57
C LEU A 165 -15.93 -18.54 4.38
N ALA A 166 -15.73 -18.85 5.66
CA ALA A 166 -16.76 -19.41 6.52
C ALA A 166 -17.89 -18.42 6.84
N GLN A 167 -17.60 -17.11 6.82
CA GLN A 167 -18.59 -16.06 7.11
C GLN A 167 -19.38 -15.60 5.87
N ALA A 168 -18.95 -16.00 4.66
CA ALA A 168 -19.62 -15.67 3.39
C ALA A 168 -20.51 -16.80 2.84
N ALA A 169 -20.62 -17.94 3.54
CA ALA A 169 -21.43 -19.11 3.20
C ALA A 169 -22.72 -19.17 4.04
#